data_AF-A0A0N5CI89-F1
#
_entry.id   AF-A0A0N5CI89-F1
#
_cell.length_a   1.000
_cell.length_b   1.000
_cell.length_c   1.000
_cell.angle_alpha   90.00
_cell.angle_beta   90.00
_cell.angle_gamma   90.00
#
_symmetry.space_group_name_H-M   'P 1'
#
loop_
_entity.id
_entity.type
_entity.pdbx_description
1 polymer ?
#
loop_
_entity_poly.entity_id
_entity_poly.type
_entity_poly.pdbx_seq_one_letter_code
_entity_poly.pdbx_strand_id
1 'polypeptide(L)'
;MASGMWKKLLRPKIEKISSHQAFIAAYTALKPIWLEEQSKAIKLSPDEQRQISLKQNDALKTLIFNCGLDEKTYSKNYPVPLLTNNDLNLELKQYEKDLDDTFRKEVGKIIPLLKEHTIHGVEKYLATFDKALLSLAKTQARKDILDRLSVYYVPTLIKLDKGLITYYNQHLNNRDPDESYTLTSTFMDIIDLMERDGHRARLGEAIYPPKQMNNVRK
;
A
#
# COMPACT_ATOMS: atom_id res chain seq x y z
N MET A 1 26.89 -8.24 0.74
CA MET A 1 27.95 -7.41 1.38
C MET A 1 27.36 -6.30 2.28
N ALA A 2 26.37 -6.57 3.14
CA ALA A 2 25.67 -5.55 3.95
C ALA A 2 26.11 -5.48 5.44
N SER A 3 26.99 -6.39 5.89
CA SER A 3 27.28 -6.64 7.32
C SER A 3 27.99 -5.48 8.07
N GLY A 4 28.54 -4.50 7.36
CA GLY A 4 29.33 -3.41 7.97
C GLY A 4 28.64 -2.04 8.09
N MET A 5 27.52 -1.82 7.39
CA MET A 5 26.95 -0.47 7.24
C MET A 5 26.15 -0.03 8.48
N TRP A 6 25.36 -0.91 9.08
CA TRP A 6 24.58 -0.61 10.29
C TRP A 6 25.47 -0.37 11.52
N LYS A 7 26.62 -1.06 11.62
CA LYS A 7 27.60 -0.85 12.70
C LYS A 7 28.17 0.58 12.71
N LYS A 8 28.26 1.23 11.55
CA LYS A 8 28.67 2.64 11.44
C LYS A 8 27.58 3.58 11.95
N LEU A 9 26.31 3.24 11.75
CA LEU A 9 25.17 4.03 12.25
C LEU A 9 25.11 4.05 13.78
N LEU A 10 25.64 3.02 14.45
CA LEU A 10 25.74 2.99 15.91
C LEU A 10 26.81 3.94 16.48
N ARG A 11 27.68 4.52 15.65
CA ARG A 11 28.73 5.45 16.07
C ARG A 11 28.64 6.76 15.26
N PRO A 12 27.58 7.56 15.47
CA PRO A 12 27.40 8.79 14.74
C PRO A 12 28.51 9.81 15.07
N LYS A 13 28.91 10.62 14.09
CA LYS A 13 29.91 11.69 14.29
C LYS A 13 29.25 12.89 14.95
N ILE A 14 29.65 13.20 16.18
CA ILE A 14 29.07 14.27 17.01
C ILE A 14 29.80 15.61 16.78
N GLU A 15 30.94 15.62 16.07
CA GLU A 15 31.86 16.76 15.95
C GLU A 15 31.24 18.08 15.43
N LYS A 16 30.07 18.06 14.79
CA LYS A 16 29.41 19.26 14.22
C LYS A 16 27.90 19.38 14.49
N ILE A 17 27.30 18.42 15.20
CA ILE A 17 25.84 18.31 15.34
C ILE A 17 25.52 17.92 16.79
N SER A 18 24.42 18.43 17.37
CA SER A 18 24.05 18.06 18.75
C SER A 18 23.85 16.54 18.91
N SER A 19 24.15 15.99 20.09
CA SER A 19 23.96 14.57 20.39
C SER A 19 22.56 14.06 20.07
N HIS A 20 21.53 14.89 20.30
CA HIS A 20 20.16 14.59 19.95
C HIS A 20 19.96 14.46 18.44
N GLN A 21 20.45 15.41 17.64
CA GLN A 21 20.33 15.37 16.18
C GLN A 21 21.12 14.20 15.57
N ALA A 22 22.32 13.92 16.11
CA ALA A 22 23.12 12.76 15.73
C ALA A 22 22.38 11.44 16.01
N PHE A 23 21.72 11.33 17.16
CA PHE A 23 20.86 10.21 17.51
C PHE A 23 19.68 10.08 16.55
N ILE A 24 18.93 11.16 16.30
CA ILE A 24 17.74 11.12 15.43
C ILE A 24 18.09 10.68 14.00
N ALA A 25 19.19 11.18 13.45
CA ALA A 25 19.66 10.79 12.12
C ALA A 25 20.01 9.29 12.06
N ALA A 26 20.75 8.79 13.05
CA ALA A 26 21.12 7.38 13.13
C ALA A 26 19.90 6.47 13.37
N TYR A 27 19.01 6.86 14.26
CA TYR A 27 17.77 6.13 14.57
C TYR A 27 16.86 6.05 13.34
N THR A 28 16.69 7.15 12.61
CA THR A 28 15.89 7.20 11.36
C THR A 28 16.49 6.29 10.28
N ALA A 29 17.82 6.19 10.21
CA ALA A 29 18.49 5.29 9.28
C ALA A 29 18.43 3.80 9.69
N LEU A 30 18.39 3.50 10.99
CA LEU A 30 18.30 2.13 11.52
C LEU A 30 16.88 1.56 11.47
N LYS A 31 15.85 2.41 11.62
CA LYS A 31 14.44 2.01 11.57
C LYS A 31 14.08 1.10 10.37
N PRO A 32 14.36 1.46 9.10
CA PRO A 32 14.04 0.59 7.98
C PRO A 32 14.83 -0.73 7.99
N ILE A 33 16.07 -0.72 8.47
CA ILE A 33 16.91 -1.93 8.58
C ILE A 33 16.31 -2.90 9.61
N TRP A 34 15.88 -2.39 10.76
CA TRP A 34 15.26 -3.21 11.80
C TRP A 34 13.93 -3.80 11.35
N LEU A 35 13.11 -3.03 10.63
CA LEU A 35 11.86 -3.52 10.05
C LEU A 35 12.11 -4.58 8.97
N GLU A 36 13.11 -4.40 8.11
CA GLU A 36 13.48 -5.41 7.11
C GLU A 36 13.96 -6.73 7.76
N GLU A 37 14.76 -6.65 8.82
CA GLU A 37 15.18 -7.82 9.60
C GLU A 37 13.99 -8.55 10.25
N GLN A 38 13.08 -7.79 10.87
CA GLN A 38 11.85 -8.36 11.44
C GLN A 38 10.98 -9.02 10.37
N SER A 39 10.81 -8.38 9.21
CA SER A 39 10.04 -8.90 8.06
C SER A 39 10.61 -10.22 7.54
N LYS A 40 11.94 -10.32 7.39
CA LYS A 40 12.61 -11.58 6.99
C LYS A 40 12.44 -12.68 8.03
N ALA A 41 12.28 -12.31 9.30
CA ALA A 41 12.17 -13.22 10.42
C ALA A 41 10.76 -13.69 10.75
N ILE A 42 9.71 -13.16 10.09
CA ILE A 42 8.31 -13.54 10.33
C ILE A 42 8.10 -15.06 10.28
N LYS A 43 8.84 -15.75 9.40
CA LYS A 43 8.71 -17.20 9.19
C LYS A 43 9.59 -18.04 10.13
N LEU A 44 10.43 -17.39 10.95
CA LEU A 44 11.29 -18.06 11.92
C LEU A 44 10.51 -18.43 13.18
N SER A 45 11.09 -19.28 14.02
CA SER A 45 10.49 -19.66 15.30
C SER A 45 10.32 -18.44 16.23
N PRO A 46 9.37 -18.49 17.19
CA PRO A 46 9.18 -17.41 18.15
C PRO A 46 10.46 -17.06 18.94
N ASP A 47 11.30 -18.05 19.22
CA ASP A 47 12.58 -17.83 19.91
C ASP A 47 13.58 -17.06 19.04
N GLU A 48 13.66 -17.38 17.74
CA GLU A 48 14.50 -16.65 16.79
C GLU A 48 14.00 -15.20 16.57
N GLN A 49 12.67 -15.01 16.51
CA GLN A 49 12.07 -13.67 16.44
C GLN A 49 12.39 -12.84 17.70
N ARG A 50 12.35 -13.47 18.89
CA ARG A 50 12.78 -12.84 20.15
C ARG A 50 14.25 -12.47 20.12
N GLN A 51 15.12 -13.33 19.59
CA GLN A 51 16.56 -13.03 19.48
C GLN A 51 16.83 -11.80 18.61
N ILE A 52 16.05 -11.60 17.55
CA ILE A 52 16.16 -10.40 16.70
C ILE A 52 15.71 -9.17 17.46
N SER A 53 14.58 -9.25 18.16
CA SER A 53 14.08 -8.15 18.99
C SER A 53 15.07 -7.75 20.09
N LEU A 54 15.73 -8.73 20.71
CA LEU A 54 16.78 -8.49 21.71
C LEU A 54 17.98 -7.76 21.10
N LYS A 55 18.50 -8.24 19.96
CA LYS A 55 19.62 -7.60 19.26
C LYS A 55 19.33 -6.16 18.88
N GLN A 56 18.11 -5.87 18.44
CA GLN A 56 17.72 -4.51 18.05
C GLN A 56 17.60 -3.58 19.26
N ASN A 57 17.12 -4.08 20.40
CA ASN A 57 17.11 -3.34 21.65
C ASN A 57 18.53 -3.04 22.15
N ASP A 58 19.44 -4.02 22.08
CA ASP A 58 20.85 -3.82 22.46
C ASP A 58 21.55 -2.80 21.53
N ALA A 59 21.22 -2.83 20.23
CA ALA A 59 21.70 -1.85 19.27
C ALA A 59 21.20 -0.43 19.59
N LEU A 60 19.92 -0.28 19.96
CA LEU A 60 19.35 1.00 20.38
C LEU A 60 20.03 1.54 21.64
N LYS A 61 20.24 0.71 22.66
CA LYS A 61 20.98 1.09 23.88
C LYS A 61 22.40 1.54 23.57
N THR A 62 23.08 0.82 22.68
CA THR A 62 24.43 1.17 22.23
C THR A 62 24.45 2.52 21.53
N LEU A 63 23.46 2.83 20.69
CA LEU A 63 23.35 4.12 20.02
C LEU A 63 23.14 5.27 21.02
N ILE A 64 22.21 5.09 21.97
CA ILE A 64 21.95 6.07 23.04
C ILE A 64 23.24 6.35 23.82
N PHE A 65 23.92 5.28 24.25
CA PHE A 65 25.18 5.36 24.98
C PHE A 65 26.26 6.12 24.19
N ASN A 66 26.44 5.80 22.91
CA ASN A 66 27.45 6.44 22.06
C ASN A 66 27.16 7.92 21.79
N CYS A 67 25.88 8.35 21.88
CA CYS A 67 25.50 9.76 21.81
C CYS A 67 25.59 10.48 23.17
N GLY A 68 25.87 9.77 24.27
CA GLY A 68 25.90 10.33 25.62
C GLY A 68 24.52 10.76 26.13
N LEU A 69 23.46 10.06 25.71
CA LEU A 69 22.08 10.39 26.05
C LEU A 69 21.56 9.55 27.22
N ASP A 70 20.52 10.04 27.91
CA ASP A 70 19.87 9.28 28.98
C ASP A 70 19.06 8.11 28.40
N GLU A 71 19.44 6.88 28.77
CA GLU A 71 18.82 5.64 28.29
C GLU A 71 17.33 5.58 28.65
N LYS A 72 16.97 5.90 29.89
CA LYS A 72 15.57 5.81 30.35
C LYS A 72 14.65 6.71 29.54
N THR A 73 15.06 7.94 29.29
CA THR A 73 14.29 8.92 28.53
C THR A 73 14.22 8.56 27.05
N TYR A 74 15.35 8.20 26.44
CA TYR A 74 15.39 7.95 25.00
C TYR A 74 14.81 6.60 24.60
N SER A 75 15.00 5.53 25.39
CA SER A 75 14.36 4.24 25.11
C SER A 75 12.84 4.31 25.23
N LYS A 76 12.30 5.19 26.10
CA LYS A 76 10.85 5.42 26.21
C LYS A 76 10.29 6.20 25.02
N ASN A 77 11.00 7.24 24.57
CA ASN A 77 10.53 8.13 23.51
C ASN A 77 10.82 7.61 22.10
N TYR A 78 11.83 6.73 21.96
CA TYR A 78 12.29 6.17 20.68
C TYR A 78 12.45 4.64 20.79
N PRO A 79 11.36 3.89 21.04
CA PRO A 79 11.43 2.43 21.17
C PRO A 79 11.76 1.77 19.83
N VAL A 80 12.33 0.56 19.85
CA VAL A 80 12.51 -0.23 18.62
C VAL A 80 11.16 -0.36 17.91
N PRO A 81 11.06 0.06 16.64
CA PRO A 81 9.81 -0.01 15.90
C PRO A 81 9.42 -1.47 15.71
N LEU A 82 8.17 -1.79 16.02
CA LEU A 82 7.61 -3.11 15.77
C LEU A 82 7.04 -3.11 14.36
N LEU A 83 7.32 -4.17 13.62
CA LEU A 83 6.71 -4.42 12.33
C LEU A 83 5.19 -4.53 12.50
N THR A 84 4.46 -3.52 12.04
CA THR A 84 3.00 -3.58 11.99
C THR A 84 2.54 -4.12 10.64
N ASN A 85 1.32 -4.67 10.58
CA ASN A 85 0.73 -5.10 9.30
C ASN A 85 0.67 -3.97 8.26
N ASN A 86 0.60 -2.71 8.70
CA ASN A 86 0.65 -1.53 7.83
C ASN A 86 2.04 -1.29 7.23
N ASP A 87 3.12 -1.57 7.96
CA ASP A 87 4.51 -1.45 7.46
C ASP A 87 4.81 -2.53 6.40
N LEU A 88 4.22 -3.71 6.55
CA LEU A 88 4.30 -4.81 5.57
C LEU A 88 3.58 -4.52 4.25
N ASN A 89 2.59 -3.63 4.28
CA ASN A 89 1.74 -3.31 3.13
C ASN A 89 2.24 -2.09 2.33
N LEU A 90 3.14 -1.28 2.88
CA LEU A 90 3.65 -0.05 2.24
C LEU A 90 4.95 -0.22 1.45
N GLU A 91 5.79 -1.21 1.78
CA GLU A 91 7.02 -1.48 1.04
C GLU A 91 6.87 -2.65 0.08
N LEU A 92 6.84 -2.34 -1.22
CA LEU A 92 6.93 -3.35 -2.28
C LEU A 92 8.25 -4.13 -2.15
N LYS A 93 8.17 -5.45 -2.14
CA LYS A 93 9.36 -6.31 -2.14
C LYS A 93 10.16 -6.07 -3.44
N GLN A 94 11.45 -6.38 -3.47
CA GLN A 94 12.29 -6.07 -4.64
C GLN A 94 11.72 -6.64 -5.96
N TYR A 95 11.22 -7.88 -5.94
CA TYR A 95 10.59 -8.47 -7.12
C TYR A 95 9.27 -7.80 -7.51
N GLU A 96 8.59 -7.14 -6.57
CA GLU A 96 7.38 -6.34 -6.81
C GLU A 96 7.74 -4.97 -7.37
N LYS A 97 8.89 -4.40 -6.99
CA LYS A 97 9.43 -3.16 -7.60
C LYS A 97 9.82 -3.37 -9.06
N ASP A 98 10.52 -4.46 -9.38
CA ASP A 98 10.90 -4.78 -10.76
C ASP A 98 9.65 -5.02 -11.64
N LEU A 99 8.62 -5.61 -11.03
CA LEU A 99 7.32 -5.83 -11.65
C LEU A 99 6.53 -4.52 -11.81
N ASP A 100 6.56 -3.62 -10.81
CA ASP A 100 5.96 -2.28 -10.85
C ASP A 100 6.63 -1.41 -11.94
N ASP A 101 7.95 -1.46 -12.09
CA ASP A 101 8.65 -0.75 -13.16
C ASP A 101 8.27 -1.24 -14.56
N THR A 102 8.08 -2.56 -14.71
CA THR A 102 7.57 -3.14 -15.97
C THR A 102 6.12 -2.74 -16.19
N PHE A 103 5.31 -2.79 -15.13
CA PHE A 103 3.90 -2.42 -15.18
C PHE A 103 3.72 -0.96 -15.56
N ARG A 104 4.45 -0.01 -14.94
CA ARG A 104 4.39 1.43 -15.26
C ARG A 104 4.69 1.74 -16.72
N LYS A 105 5.54 0.96 -17.39
CA LYS A 105 5.81 1.12 -18.83
C LYS A 105 4.65 0.66 -19.70
N GLU A 106 3.89 -0.33 -19.25
CA GLU A 106 2.82 -0.97 -20.00
C GLU A 106 1.42 -0.47 -19.61
N VAL A 107 1.27 0.15 -18.44
CA VAL A 107 0.00 0.60 -17.87
C VAL A 107 -0.68 1.65 -18.76
N GLY A 108 0.11 2.45 -19.49
CA GLY A 108 -0.39 3.40 -20.47
C GLY A 108 -1.14 2.76 -21.65
N LYS A 109 -0.93 1.47 -21.91
CA LYS A 109 -1.69 0.70 -22.91
C LYS A 109 -2.96 0.07 -22.32
N ILE A 110 -2.97 -0.13 -21.01
CA ILE A 110 -4.05 -0.82 -20.28
C ILE A 110 -5.12 0.17 -19.81
N ILE A 111 -4.72 1.33 -19.28
CA ILE A 111 -5.63 2.36 -18.76
C ILE A 111 -6.65 2.84 -19.81
N PRO A 112 -6.29 3.11 -21.09
CA PRO A 112 -7.24 3.61 -22.08
C PRO A 112 -8.30 2.59 -22.54
N LEU A 113 -8.30 1.37 -22.02
CA LEU A 113 -9.23 0.31 -22.42
C LEU A 113 -10.63 0.51 -21.83
N LEU A 114 -10.77 1.23 -20.72
CA LEU A 114 -12.10 1.62 -20.21
C LEU A 114 -12.65 2.75 -21.08
N LYS A 115 -13.53 2.39 -22.02
CA LYS A 115 -14.16 3.32 -22.97
C LYS A 115 -15.66 3.49 -22.76
N GLU A 116 -16.29 2.47 -22.17
CA GLU A 116 -17.71 2.41 -21.91
C GLU A 116 -17.89 2.31 -20.40
N HIS A 117 -18.63 3.25 -19.81
CA HIS A 117 -18.79 3.33 -18.36
C HIS A 117 -20.02 2.56 -17.85
N THR A 118 -20.75 1.86 -18.72
CA THR A 118 -21.87 0.98 -18.34
C THR A 118 -21.37 -0.27 -17.60
N ILE A 119 -22.25 -1.01 -16.91
CA ILE A 119 -21.89 -2.29 -16.27
C ILE A 119 -21.16 -3.20 -17.27
N HIS A 120 -21.74 -3.39 -18.46
CA HIS A 120 -21.14 -4.21 -19.51
C HIS A 120 -19.76 -3.68 -19.96
N GLY A 121 -19.60 -2.37 -20.06
CA GLY A 121 -18.34 -1.74 -20.41
C GLY A 121 -17.25 -1.97 -19.35
N VAL A 122 -17.61 -1.86 -18.07
CA VAL A 122 -16.72 -2.13 -16.94
C VAL A 122 -16.37 -3.62 -16.86
N GLU A 123 -17.33 -4.53 -17.04
CA GLU A 123 -17.08 -5.98 -17.09
C GLU A 123 -16.13 -6.36 -18.23
N LYS A 124 -16.35 -5.80 -19.42
CA LYS A 124 -15.48 -6.00 -20.58
C LYS A 124 -14.08 -5.45 -20.34
N TYR A 125 -13.98 -4.29 -19.68
CA TYR A 125 -12.71 -3.73 -19.25
C TYR A 125 -12.01 -4.68 -18.28
N LEU A 126 -12.68 -5.17 -17.23
CA LEU A 126 -12.12 -6.12 -16.27
C LEU A 126 -11.63 -7.41 -16.94
N ALA A 127 -12.41 -7.98 -17.85
CA ALA A 127 -12.01 -9.19 -18.59
C ALA A 127 -10.77 -8.96 -19.48
N THR A 128 -10.62 -7.76 -20.04
CA THR A 128 -9.45 -7.40 -20.86
C THR A 128 -8.23 -7.09 -19.99
N PHE A 129 -8.46 -6.39 -18.88
CA PHE A 129 -7.48 -6.05 -17.86
C PHE A 129 -6.87 -7.31 -17.25
N ASP A 130 -7.69 -8.29 -16.87
CA ASP A 130 -7.25 -9.58 -16.33
C ASP A 130 -6.28 -10.32 -17.28
N LYS A 131 -6.63 -10.37 -18.57
CA LYS A 131 -5.78 -10.98 -19.61
C LYS A 131 -4.46 -10.23 -19.78
N ALA A 132 -4.50 -8.90 -19.76
CA ALA A 132 -3.31 -8.06 -19.87
C ALA A 132 -2.37 -8.27 -18.67
N LEU A 133 -2.92 -8.26 -17.46
CA LEU A 133 -2.16 -8.52 -16.24
C LEU A 133 -1.55 -9.92 -16.25
N LEU A 134 -2.30 -10.96 -16.63
CA LEU A 134 -1.77 -12.32 -16.68
C LEU A 134 -0.64 -12.44 -17.71
N SER A 135 -0.76 -11.78 -18.87
CA SER A 135 0.28 -11.73 -19.89
C SER A 135 1.55 -11.05 -19.40
N LEU A 136 1.44 -9.97 -18.61
CA LEU A 136 2.58 -9.27 -18.02
C LEU A 136 3.21 -10.05 -16.85
N ALA A 137 2.36 -10.55 -15.95
CA ALA A 137 2.76 -11.19 -14.71
C ALA A 137 3.38 -12.58 -14.91
N LYS A 138 2.94 -13.32 -15.95
CA LYS A 138 3.28 -14.72 -16.25
C LYS A 138 2.84 -15.75 -15.20
N THR A 139 2.52 -15.34 -13.97
CA THR A 139 2.00 -16.20 -12.90
C THR A 139 0.86 -15.51 -12.16
N GLN A 140 -0.03 -16.31 -11.56
CA GLN A 140 -1.18 -15.79 -10.81
C GLN A 140 -0.76 -14.93 -9.62
N ALA A 141 0.21 -15.38 -8.81
CA ALA A 141 0.70 -14.60 -7.66
C ALA A 141 1.25 -13.21 -8.05
N ARG A 142 1.91 -13.10 -9.21
CA ARG A 142 2.37 -11.81 -9.74
C ARG A 142 1.22 -10.97 -10.29
N LYS A 143 0.19 -11.61 -10.85
CA LYS A 143 -1.03 -10.94 -11.32
C LYS A 143 -1.73 -10.25 -10.16
N ASP A 144 -1.84 -10.92 -9.01
CA ASP A 144 -2.50 -10.38 -7.81
C ASP A 144 -1.77 -9.13 -7.29
N ILE A 145 -0.42 -9.14 -7.34
CA ILE A 145 0.39 -7.96 -6.99
C ILE A 145 0.13 -6.82 -7.97
N LEU A 146 0.09 -7.08 -9.28
CA LEU A 146 -0.21 -6.05 -10.27
C LEU A 146 -1.62 -5.47 -10.10
N ASP A 147 -2.62 -6.31 -9.82
CA ASP A 147 -4.00 -5.86 -9.59
C ASP A 147 -4.10 -4.96 -8.34
N ARG A 148 -3.38 -5.31 -7.27
CA ARG A 148 -3.22 -4.45 -6.08
C ARG A 148 -2.54 -3.12 -6.41
N LEU A 149 -1.47 -3.13 -7.20
CA LEU A 149 -0.79 -1.90 -7.64
C LEU A 149 -1.68 -1.04 -8.54
N SER A 150 -2.60 -1.66 -9.27
CA SER A 150 -3.44 -0.99 -10.24
C SER A 150 -4.56 -0.17 -9.60
N VAL A 151 -4.94 -0.45 -8.35
CA VAL A 151 -6.05 0.21 -7.67
C VAL A 151 -5.91 1.74 -7.65
N TYR A 152 -4.68 2.25 -7.58
CA TYR A 152 -4.39 3.68 -7.56
C TYR A 152 -4.72 4.41 -8.88
N TYR A 153 -4.99 3.67 -9.96
CA TYR A 153 -5.42 4.24 -11.24
C TYR A 153 -6.93 4.40 -11.37
N VAL A 154 -7.73 3.81 -10.46
CA VAL A 154 -9.21 3.91 -10.50
C VAL A 154 -9.70 5.36 -10.64
N PRO A 155 -9.21 6.34 -9.84
CA PRO A 155 -9.64 7.73 -10.01
C PRO A 155 -9.36 8.31 -11.40
N THR A 156 -8.26 7.90 -12.03
CA THR A 156 -7.89 8.34 -13.38
C THR A 156 -8.81 7.73 -14.44
N LEU A 157 -9.14 6.45 -14.28
CA LEU A 157 -10.01 5.70 -15.20
C LEU A 157 -11.42 6.27 -15.26
N ILE A 158 -11.97 6.67 -14.10
CA ILE A 158 -13.36 7.12 -13.99
C ILE A 158 -13.51 8.64 -14.03
N LYS A 159 -12.41 9.39 -14.11
CA LYS A 159 -12.39 10.87 -13.97
C LYS A 159 -13.39 11.60 -14.87
N LEU A 160 -13.67 11.04 -16.05
CA LEU A 160 -14.54 11.67 -17.05
C LEU A 160 -16.03 11.26 -16.89
N ASP A 161 -16.33 10.27 -16.06
CA ASP A 161 -17.69 9.76 -15.85
C ASP A 161 -18.22 10.13 -14.46
N LYS A 162 -19.16 11.08 -14.43
CA LYS A 162 -19.77 11.57 -13.18
C LYS A 162 -20.57 10.47 -12.44
N GLY A 163 -21.04 9.46 -13.18
CA GLY A 163 -21.78 8.32 -12.62
C GLY A 163 -20.86 7.40 -11.82
N LEU A 164 -19.82 6.87 -12.47
CA LEU A 164 -18.84 5.99 -11.83
C LEU A 164 -18.09 6.66 -10.67
N ILE A 165 -17.80 7.96 -10.75
CA ILE A 165 -17.21 8.71 -9.62
C ILE A 165 -18.12 8.65 -8.39
N THR A 166 -19.43 8.70 -8.58
CA THR A 166 -20.39 8.64 -7.46
C THR A 166 -20.33 7.28 -6.77
N TYR A 167 -20.34 6.20 -7.54
CA TYR A 167 -20.23 4.84 -7.01
C TYR A 167 -18.86 4.55 -6.40
N TYR A 168 -17.78 5.08 -6.98
CA TYR A 168 -16.45 4.99 -6.40
C TYR A 168 -16.36 5.69 -5.04
N ASN A 169 -16.95 6.88 -4.90
CA ASN A 169 -17.03 7.56 -3.61
C ASN A 169 -17.86 6.77 -2.58
N GLN A 170 -18.95 6.12 -3.01
CA GLN A 170 -19.73 5.23 -2.13
C GLN A 170 -18.90 4.02 -1.68
N HIS A 171 -18.16 3.38 -2.60
CA HIS A 171 -17.22 2.31 -2.26
C HIS A 171 -16.18 2.80 -1.24
N LEU A 172 -15.55 3.97 -1.45
CA LEU A 172 -14.58 4.53 -0.50
C LEU A 172 -15.15 4.80 0.89
N ASN A 173 -16.43 5.16 1.00
CA ASN A 173 -17.09 5.41 2.28
C ASN A 173 -17.47 4.11 3.02
N ASN A 174 -17.67 3.02 2.28
CA ASN A 174 -18.10 1.74 2.82
C ASN A 174 -16.95 0.75 3.05
N ARG A 175 -15.73 1.13 2.64
CA ARG A 175 -14.54 0.26 2.71
C ARG A 175 -14.13 -0.02 4.16
N ASP A 176 -13.67 -1.24 4.39
CA ASP A 176 -12.96 -1.62 5.61
C ASP A 176 -11.53 -1.06 5.56
N PRO A 177 -11.10 -0.23 6.52
CA PRO A 177 -9.73 0.29 6.55
C PRO A 177 -8.65 -0.81 6.70
N ASP A 178 -9.01 -1.99 7.19
CA ASP A 178 -8.08 -3.11 7.39
C ASP A 178 -7.98 -4.05 6.17
N GLU A 179 -8.82 -3.84 5.15
CA GLU A 179 -8.84 -4.65 3.93
C GLU A 179 -8.03 -4.02 2.79
N SER A 180 -7.26 -4.84 2.08
CA SER A 180 -6.51 -4.40 0.90
C SER A 180 -7.37 -4.54 -0.36
N TYR A 181 -7.72 -3.41 -0.96
CA TYR A 181 -8.48 -3.39 -2.20
C TYR A 181 -7.58 -3.47 -3.44
N THR A 182 -8.11 -4.11 -4.48
CA THR A 182 -7.50 -4.19 -5.81
C THR A 182 -8.34 -3.43 -6.82
N LEU A 183 -7.80 -3.16 -8.01
CA LEU A 183 -8.61 -2.54 -9.08
C LEU A 183 -9.83 -3.41 -9.40
N THR A 184 -9.63 -4.72 -9.49
CA THR A 184 -10.70 -5.66 -9.81
C THR A 184 -11.81 -5.65 -8.75
N SER A 185 -11.46 -5.82 -7.46
CA SER A 185 -12.46 -5.78 -6.38
C SER A 185 -13.19 -4.44 -6.30
N THR A 186 -12.47 -3.32 -6.47
CA THR A 186 -13.07 -1.98 -6.51
C THR A 186 -14.14 -1.85 -7.59
N PHE A 187 -13.87 -2.32 -8.82
CA PHE A 187 -14.85 -2.25 -9.90
C PHE A 187 -16.00 -3.25 -9.74
N MET A 188 -15.75 -4.42 -9.14
CA MET A 188 -16.83 -5.36 -8.82
C MET A 188 -17.80 -4.76 -7.80
N ASP A 189 -17.29 -4.09 -6.77
CA ASP A 189 -18.13 -3.36 -5.79
C ASP A 189 -18.93 -2.24 -6.47
N ILE A 190 -18.31 -1.49 -7.38
CA ILE A 190 -18.99 -0.46 -8.17
C ILE A 190 -20.11 -1.07 -9.02
N ILE A 191 -19.86 -2.21 -9.69
CA ILE A 191 -20.88 -2.92 -10.47
C ILE A 191 -22.04 -3.34 -9.54
N ASP A 192 -21.76 -3.92 -8.38
CA ASP A 192 -22.78 -4.32 -7.42
C ASP A 192 -23.66 -3.14 -6.96
N LEU A 193 -23.05 -1.97 -6.73
CA LEU A 193 -23.79 -0.74 -6.41
C LEU A 193 -24.68 -0.30 -7.59
N MET A 194 -24.15 -0.33 -8.81
CA MET A 194 -24.92 0.01 -10.02
C MET A 194 -26.08 -0.96 -10.26
N GLU A 195 -25.89 -2.25 -9.95
CA GLU A 195 -26.93 -3.26 -10.06
C GLU A 195 -28.08 -3.02 -9.07
N ARG A 196 -27.75 -2.65 -7.83
CA ARG A 196 -28.75 -2.27 -6.82
C ARG A 196 -29.59 -1.06 -7.25
N ASP A 197 -28.99 -0.12 -7.98
CA ASP A 197 -29.69 1.04 -8.56
C ASP A 197 -30.45 0.70 -9.86
N GLY A 198 -30.40 -0.57 -10.30
CA GLY A 198 -31.18 -1.09 -11.42
C GLY A 198 -30.58 -0.78 -12.79
N HIS A 199 -29.30 -0.43 -12.87
CA HIS A 199 -28.64 -0.13 -14.14
C HIS A 199 -28.55 -1.35 -15.07
N ARG A 200 -28.49 -2.58 -14.53
CA ARG A 200 -28.46 -3.82 -15.33
C ARG A 200 -29.77 -4.07 -16.07
N ALA A 201 -30.90 -3.66 -15.50
CA ALA A 201 -32.22 -3.77 -16.12
C ALA A 201 -32.49 -2.67 -17.19
N ARG A 202 -31.64 -1.64 -17.26
CA ARG A 202 -31.77 -0.49 -18.17
C ARG A 202 -30.61 -0.45 -19.17
N LEU A 203 -30.47 -1.53 -19.93
CA LEU A 203 -29.45 -1.65 -20.98
C LEU A 203 -29.52 -0.46 -21.95
N GLY A 204 -28.47 0.36 -21.99
CA GLY A 204 -28.30 1.48 -22.93
C GLY A 204 -28.58 2.89 -22.37
N GLU A 205 -29.02 3.03 -21.12
CA GLU A 205 -29.20 4.36 -20.51
C GLU A 205 -27.90 4.87 -19.87
N ALA A 206 -27.59 6.15 -20.10
CA ALA A 206 -26.47 6.83 -19.45
C ALA A 206 -26.61 6.77 -17.92
N ILE A 207 -25.48 6.66 -17.21
CA ILE A 207 -25.45 6.61 -15.75
C ILE A 207 -25.72 8.01 -15.21
N TYR A 208 -26.96 8.26 -14.79
CA TYR A 208 -27.28 9.44 -14.03
C TYR A 208 -27.12 9.16 -12.54
N PRO A 209 -26.53 10.09 -11.77
CA PRO A 209 -26.56 9.96 -10.32
C PRO A 209 -28.02 9.84 -9.85
N PRO A 210 -28.31 9.03 -8.82
CA PRO A 210 -29.67 8.83 -8.33
C PRO A 210 -30.31 10.19 -8.05
N LYS A 211 -31.51 10.42 -8.62
CA LYS A 211 -32.30 11.61 -8.33
C LYS A 211 -32.52 11.65 -6.82
N GLN A 212 -31.91 12.61 -6.14
CA GLN A 212 -32.26 12.90 -4.75
C GLN A 212 -33.75 13.23 -4.72
N MET A 213 -34.58 12.30 -4.26
CA MET A 213 -35.95 12.61 -3.88
C MET A 213 -35.86 13.55 -2.68
N ASN A 214 -35.93 14.86 -2.96
CA ASN A 214 -36.22 15.82 -1.92
C ASN A 214 -37.60 15.49 -1.37
N ASN A 215 -37.64 14.78 -0.23
CA ASN A 215 -38.81 14.67 0.61
C ASN A 215 -39.12 16.06 1.19
N VAL A 216 -39.72 16.93 0.37
CA VAL A 216 -40.43 18.10 0.86
C VAL A 216 -41.75 17.58 1.41
N ARG A 217 -41.76 17.25 2.71
CA ARG A 217 -43.01 17.15 3.46
C ARG A 217 -43.64 18.54 3.47
N LYS A 218 -44.78 18.68 2.82
CA LYS A 218 -45.78 19.71 3.11
C LYS A 218 -46.61 19.27 4.31
#